data_AF-A0A2M7VPK0-F1
#
_entry.id   AF-A0A2M7VPK0-F1
#
_cell.length_a   1.000
_cell.length_b   1.000
_cell.length_c   1.000
_cell.angle_alpha   90.00
_cell.angle_beta   90.00
_cell.angle_gamma   90.00
#
_symmetry.space_group_name_H-M   'P 1'
#
loop_
_entity.id
_entity.type
_entity.pdbx_description
1 polymer ?
#
loop_
_entity_poly.entity_id
_entity_poly.type
_entity_poly.pdbx_seq_one_letter_code
_entity_poly.pdbx_strand_id
1 'polypeptide(L)'
;MKLNFLLLAFLMTTLTYSQTEISTRLTDIAIAPQADHIKADITTLVGFGTRHTLSDTISKTRGIGAARRWVKSAYDRISKDCNGCLEVSYQKALVSKDDKRIFKDVEIVNVLAIQRGTKYPNKYVIMTGDIDSRVSNPNNATSDSPGANDNATGLAGTIEAARVLSKYKFPISIIYVGLSGEEQGLHGGTSLAKFAKEQGWELVGVLNNDMIGNIEGIDGVIDNTSFRIFSEAISPTISEKEIRAMRFYGGEVDGASRQLARYVARLAETYMTNLKPMMIYRLDRFGRGGHHRPFNDLGFTGVRIMETHENYNRQHQDIRIENGIKYGDVLEGVNFEYAAKLTAVNCLTLASLASATAKPKNVLIGGAVQASTTLTWDAVVDDDLLGYKIYWRDTTSPQWQNSRFVGKLNKFTLENIVIDNYFFGVASISKNGAESLVQFPQGLIKN
;
A
#
# COMPACT_ATOMS: atom_id res chain seq x y z
N MET A 1 68.84 -12.01 -32.50
CA MET A 1 67.85 -11.68 -31.44
C MET A 1 66.91 -10.60 -31.95
N LYS A 2 65.66 -10.94 -32.27
CA LYS A 2 64.56 -9.96 -32.47
C LYS A 2 63.59 -10.16 -31.30
N LEU A 3 63.46 -9.15 -30.45
CA LEU A 3 62.58 -9.17 -29.29
C LEU A 3 61.24 -8.58 -29.73
N ASN A 4 60.25 -9.43 -30.00
CA ASN A 4 58.88 -8.98 -30.26
C ASN A 4 58.22 -8.63 -28.93
N PHE A 5 58.01 -7.34 -28.68
CA PHE A 5 57.15 -6.86 -27.60
C PHE A 5 55.69 -7.04 -28.04
N LEU A 6 55.03 -8.07 -27.49
CA LEU A 6 53.58 -8.21 -27.58
C LEU A 6 52.95 -7.21 -26.60
N LEU A 7 52.33 -6.15 -27.12
CA LEU A 7 51.57 -5.20 -26.31
C LEU A 7 50.23 -5.86 -25.96
N LEU A 8 50.12 -6.38 -24.73
CA LEU A 8 48.87 -6.97 -24.22
C LEU A 8 47.91 -5.83 -23.85
N ALA A 9 46.98 -5.51 -24.75
CA ALA A 9 45.91 -4.55 -24.46
C ALA A 9 44.91 -5.16 -23.46
N PHE A 10 44.97 -4.73 -22.21
CA PHE A 10 43.99 -5.07 -21.18
C PHE A 10 42.68 -4.33 -21.50
N LEU A 11 41.72 -5.01 -22.12
CA LEU A 11 40.35 -4.51 -22.25
C LEU A 11 39.71 -4.55 -20.85
N MET A 12 39.68 -3.40 -20.15
CA MET A 12 38.78 -3.23 -19.01
C MET A 12 37.35 -3.22 -19.53
N THR A 13 36.65 -4.34 -19.45
CA THR A 13 35.20 -4.38 -19.63
C THR A 13 34.56 -3.74 -18.40
N THR A 14 34.25 -2.44 -18.48
CA THR A 14 33.36 -1.82 -17.50
C THR A 14 31.96 -2.40 -17.71
N LEU A 15 31.51 -3.26 -16.80
CA LEU A 15 30.12 -3.67 -16.71
C LEU A 15 29.29 -2.45 -16.31
N THR A 16 28.78 -1.72 -17.28
CA THR A 16 27.80 -0.67 -17.05
C THR A 16 26.47 -1.34 -16.72
N TYR A 17 26.13 -1.41 -15.43
CA TYR A 17 24.75 -1.71 -15.03
C TYR A 17 23.88 -0.51 -15.40
N SER A 18 23.14 -0.62 -16.50
CA SER A 18 22.17 0.40 -16.89
C SER A 18 21.01 0.36 -15.89
N GLN A 19 20.94 1.36 -15.00
CA GLN A 19 19.77 1.56 -14.15
C GLN A 19 18.58 1.97 -15.02
N THR A 20 17.40 1.39 -14.73
CA THR A 20 16.17 1.79 -15.41
C THR A 20 15.72 3.17 -14.94
N GLU A 21 14.94 3.86 -15.78
CA GLU A 21 14.37 5.16 -15.43
C GLU A 21 13.58 5.10 -14.12
N ILE A 22 12.75 4.07 -13.94
CA ILE A 22 11.98 3.91 -12.69
C ILE A 22 12.89 3.67 -11.49
N SER A 23 14.00 2.94 -11.65
CA SER A 23 14.91 2.65 -10.53
C SER A 23 15.59 3.91 -10.00
N THR A 24 15.96 4.82 -10.90
CA THR A 24 16.48 6.14 -10.53
C THR A 24 15.42 6.93 -9.75
N ARG A 25 14.19 7.04 -10.28
CA ARG A 25 13.08 7.75 -9.62
C ARG A 25 12.75 7.17 -8.24
N LEU A 26 12.73 5.84 -8.10
CA LEU A 26 12.43 5.18 -6.84
C LEU A 26 13.52 5.44 -5.79
N THR A 27 14.78 5.54 -6.20
CA THR A 27 15.88 5.92 -5.29
C THR A 27 15.68 7.33 -4.71
N ASP A 28 15.29 8.30 -5.55
CA ASP A 28 14.97 9.66 -5.09
C ASP A 28 13.75 9.67 -4.16
N ILE A 29 12.70 8.93 -4.53
CA ILE A 29 11.44 8.84 -3.77
C ILE A 29 11.66 8.18 -2.40
N ALA A 30 12.58 7.22 -2.28
CA ALA A 30 12.86 6.50 -1.02
C ALA A 30 13.32 7.43 0.12
N ILE A 31 13.94 8.56 -0.22
CA ILE A 31 14.48 9.54 0.74
C ILE A 31 13.73 10.88 0.74
N ALA A 32 12.69 11.01 -0.08
CA ALA A 32 11.99 12.27 -0.26
C ALA A 32 11.08 12.68 0.91
N PRO A 33 10.33 11.78 1.59
CA PRO A 33 9.45 12.17 2.69
C PRO A 33 10.21 12.85 3.84
N GLN A 34 9.69 13.99 4.30
CA GLN A 34 10.33 14.80 5.34
C GLN A 34 9.64 14.62 6.70
N ALA A 35 10.39 14.20 7.71
CA ALA A 35 9.88 14.02 9.08
C ALA A 35 9.30 15.31 9.66
N ASP A 36 9.87 16.48 9.34
CA ASP A 36 9.38 17.78 9.82
C ASP A 36 8.01 18.14 9.23
N HIS A 37 7.75 17.84 7.95
CA HIS A 37 6.43 18.04 7.36
C HIS A 37 5.39 17.13 8.03
N ILE A 38 5.73 15.85 8.21
CA ILE A 38 4.87 14.87 8.87
C ILE A 38 4.58 15.32 10.30
N LYS A 39 5.59 15.76 11.06
CA LYS A 39 5.42 16.30 12.41
C LYS A 39 4.48 17.50 12.44
N ALA A 40 4.63 18.45 11.51
CA ALA A 40 3.77 19.62 11.44
C ALA A 40 2.31 19.25 11.14
N ASP A 41 2.08 18.30 10.24
CA ASP A 41 0.75 17.80 9.92
C ASP A 41 0.11 17.07 11.10
N ILE A 42 0.84 16.15 11.75
CA ILE A 42 0.36 15.42 12.94
C ILE A 42 0.04 16.41 14.07
N THR A 43 0.91 17.40 14.31
CA THR A 43 0.69 18.43 15.33
C THR A 43 -0.60 19.20 15.07
N THR A 44 -0.87 19.55 13.81
CA THR A 44 -2.11 20.23 13.44
C THR A 44 -3.33 19.33 13.64
N LEU A 45 -3.24 18.07 13.23
CA LEU A 45 -4.32 17.09 13.40
C LEU A 45 -4.66 16.86 14.88
N VAL A 46 -3.64 16.69 15.72
CA VAL A 46 -3.77 16.60 17.18
C VAL A 46 -4.43 17.85 17.77
N GLY A 47 -4.12 19.03 17.23
CA GLY A 47 -4.64 20.32 17.67
C GLY A 47 -6.15 20.51 17.52
N PHE A 48 -6.86 19.65 16.78
CA PHE A 48 -8.34 19.71 16.69
C PHE A 48 -9.05 19.21 17.95
N GLY A 49 -8.30 18.77 18.98
CA GLY A 49 -8.79 18.30 20.27
C GLY A 49 -9.39 16.90 20.20
N THR A 50 -10.40 16.70 19.36
CA THR A 50 -10.91 15.38 18.99
C THR A 50 -11.24 15.38 17.51
N ARG A 51 -11.08 14.22 16.86
CA ARG A 51 -11.54 13.99 15.50
C ARG A 51 -12.58 12.88 15.45
N HIS A 52 -13.22 12.57 16.58
CA HIS A 52 -14.26 11.54 16.64
C HIS A 52 -15.34 11.73 15.56
N THR A 53 -15.78 10.65 14.92
CA THR A 53 -16.70 10.70 13.78
C THR A 53 -18.00 11.47 14.05
N LEU A 54 -18.50 11.40 15.28
CA LEU A 54 -19.73 12.09 15.71
C LEU A 54 -19.48 13.47 16.38
N SER A 55 -18.22 13.93 16.42
CA SER A 55 -17.85 15.24 16.97
C SER A 55 -18.34 16.40 16.11
N ASP A 56 -18.09 17.61 16.58
CA ASP A 56 -18.57 18.84 15.94
C ASP A 56 -18.11 18.98 14.48
N THR A 57 -19.04 19.44 13.62
CA THR A 57 -18.81 19.65 12.19
C THR A 57 -18.77 21.12 11.77
N ILE A 58 -19.14 22.04 12.66
CA ILE A 58 -19.38 23.47 12.37
C ILE A 58 -18.17 24.32 12.76
N SER A 59 -17.57 24.06 13.92
CA SER A 59 -16.39 24.71 14.47
C SER A 59 -15.24 24.73 13.48
N LYS A 60 -14.54 25.86 13.42
CA LYS A 60 -13.36 26.02 12.54
C LYS A 60 -12.08 25.46 13.16
N THR A 61 -12.09 25.14 14.45
CA THR A 61 -10.87 24.82 15.22
C THR A 61 -10.94 23.53 16.01
N ARG A 62 -12.11 22.90 16.16
CA ARG A 62 -12.29 21.66 16.92
C ARG A 62 -13.17 20.68 16.16
N GLY A 63 -12.94 19.38 16.35
CA GLY A 63 -13.82 18.34 15.84
C GLY A 63 -13.49 17.90 14.42
N ILE A 64 -14.17 16.83 14.01
CA ILE A 64 -13.96 16.17 12.73
C ILE A 64 -14.25 17.09 11.53
N GLY A 65 -15.19 18.03 11.65
CA GLY A 65 -15.47 18.99 10.57
C GLY A 65 -14.30 19.92 10.30
N ALA A 66 -13.67 20.45 11.36
CA ALA A 66 -12.47 21.28 11.24
C ALA A 66 -11.33 20.48 10.59
N ALA A 67 -11.10 19.24 11.07
CA ALA A 67 -10.07 18.36 10.55
C ALA A 67 -10.25 18.05 9.05
N ARG A 68 -11.45 17.63 8.62
CA ARG A 68 -11.75 17.34 7.19
C ARG A 68 -11.50 18.54 6.28
N ARG A 69 -11.92 19.74 6.70
CA ARG A 69 -11.67 20.98 5.95
C ARG A 69 -10.19 21.33 5.87
N TRP A 70 -9.45 21.11 6.95
CA TRP A 70 -8.01 21.33 6.97
C TRP A 70 -7.28 20.35 6.05
N VAL A 71 -7.62 19.05 6.08
CA VAL A 71 -7.06 18.03 5.18
C VAL A 71 -7.33 18.40 3.73
N LYS A 72 -8.56 18.78 3.38
CA LYS A 72 -8.88 19.26 2.03
C LYS A 72 -8.00 20.45 1.64
N SER A 73 -7.86 21.42 2.55
CA SER A 73 -7.02 22.60 2.31
C SER A 73 -5.54 22.26 2.17
N ALA A 74 -5.04 21.22 2.86
CA ALA A 74 -3.68 20.73 2.69
C ALA A 74 -3.47 20.18 1.27
N TYR A 75 -4.38 19.34 0.79
CA TYR A 75 -4.34 18.86 -0.59
C TYR A 75 -4.53 19.98 -1.63
N ASP A 76 -5.41 20.95 -1.37
CA ASP A 76 -5.60 22.11 -2.27
C ASP A 76 -4.31 22.94 -2.39
N ARG A 77 -3.56 23.13 -1.29
CA ARG A 77 -2.26 23.80 -1.30
C ARG A 77 -1.23 23.02 -2.13
N ILE A 78 -1.13 21.71 -1.92
CA ILE A 78 -0.24 20.85 -2.71
C ILE A 78 -0.61 20.91 -4.19
N SER A 79 -1.91 20.87 -4.51
CA SER A 79 -2.40 21.01 -5.88
C SER A 79 -1.93 22.33 -6.50
N LYS A 80 -2.05 23.44 -5.76
CA LYS A 80 -1.57 24.76 -6.21
C LYS A 80 -0.07 24.76 -6.47
N ASP A 81 0.73 24.15 -5.60
CA ASP A 81 2.19 24.09 -5.72
C ASP A 81 2.65 23.26 -6.94
N CYS A 82 1.83 22.31 -7.39
CA CYS A 82 2.07 21.53 -8.61
C CYS A 82 1.25 22.01 -9.84
N ASN A 83 0.81 23.27 -9.85
CA ASN A 83 0.02 23.89 -10.94
C ASN A 83 -1.32 23.20 -11.23
N GLY A 84 -2.08 22.89 -10.18
CA GLY A 84 -3.42 22.29 -10.28
C GLY A 84 -3.41 20.80 -10.60
N CYS A 85 -2.37 20.06 -10.21
CA CYS A 85 -2.21 18.66 -10.61
C CYS A 85 -3.07 17.65 -9.83
N LEU A 86 -3.73 18.07 -8.74
CA LEU A 86 -4.61 17.22 -7.94
C LEU A 86 -6.07 17.69 -8.02
N GLU A 87 -6.97 16.77 -8.32
CA GLU A 87 -8.42 16.94 -8.17
C GLU A 87 -8.81 16.63 -6.73
N VAL A 88 -9.14 17.66 -5.95
CA VAL A 88 -9.45 17.52 -4.52
C VAL A 88 -10.95 17.63 -4.27
N SER A 89 -11.56 16.57 -3.72
CA SER A 89 -13.00 16.49 -3.53
C SER A 89 -13.38 15.77 -2.22
N TYR A 90 -14.66 15.87 -1.86
CA TYR A 90 -15.25 15.09 -0.79
C TYR A 90 -16.04 13.93 -1.39
N GLN A 91 -15.90 12.73 -0.82
CA GLN A 91 -16.85 11.64 -1.02
C GLN A 91 -17.65 11.46 0.27
N LYS A 92 -18.98 11.43 0.15
CA LYS A 92 -19.90 11.50 1.27
C LYS A 92 -20.84 10.29 1.29
N ALA A 93 -21.20 9.84 2.48
CA ALA A 93 -22.24 8.85 2.69
C ALA A 93 -22.98 9.11 4.01
N LEU A 94 -24.31 9.03 3.98
CA LEU A 94 -25.13 9.08 5.19
C LEU A 94 -25.13 7.68 5.85
N VAL A 95 -24.79 7.64 7.15
CA VAL A 95 -24.91 6.43 7.97
C VAL A 95 -25.97 6.68 9.03
N SER A 96 -27.00 5.83 9.03
CA SER A 96 -28.09 5.90 10.00
C SER A 96 -27.65 5.42 11.38
N LYS A 97 -28.31 5.95 12.41
CA LYS A 97 -28.20 5.50 13.79
C LYS A 97 -28.41 3.98 13.91
N ASP A 98 -27.50 3.32 14.64
CA ASP A 98 -27.54 1.88 14.91
C ASP A 98 -27.62 1.52 16.40
N ASP A 99 -27.64 2.53 17.28
CA ASP A 99 -27.66 2.39 18.75
C ASP A 99 -26.50 1.58 19.34
N LYS A 100 -25.42 1.38 18.56
CA LYS A 100 -24.21 0.68 19.00
C LYS A 100 -23.01 1.63 19.00
N ARG A 101 -22.53 1.99 17.81
CA ARG A 101 -21.38 2.88 17.60
C ARG A 101 -21.77 4.19 16.91
N ILE A 102 -22.95 4.23 16.29
CA ILE A 102 -23.53 5.42 15.69
C ILE A 102 -24.83 5.73 16.44
N PHE A 103 -24.78 6.72 17.35
CA PHE A 103 -25.92 7.09 18.21
C PHE A 103 -26.78 8.24 17.67
N LYS A 104 -26.42 8.79 16.51
CA LYS A 104 -27.22 9.72 15.69
C LYS A 104 -26.81 9.55 14.23
N ASP A 105 -27.73 9.85 13.31
CA ASP A 105 -27.40 9.89 11.89
C ASP A 105 -26.20 10.82 11.65
N VAL A 106 -25.27 10.37 10.81
CA VAL A 106 -24.02 11.08 10.56
C VAL A 106 -23.63 11.00 9.09
N GLU A 107 -23.22 12.15 8.53
CA GLU A 107 -22.56 12.20 7.23
C GLU A 107 -21.08 11.84 7.40
N ILE A 108 -20.71 10.66 6.91
CA ILE A 108 -19.31 10.24 6.77
C ILE A 108 -18.75 10.95 5.55
N VAL A 109 -17.64 11.66 5.73
CA VAL A 109 -17.02 12.47 4.69
C VAL A 109 -15.55 12.10 4.58
N ASN A 110 -15.20 11.46 3.47
CA ASN A 110 -13.83 11.20 3.08
C ASN A 110 -13.28 12.38 2.26
N VAL A 111 -11.97 12.60 2.31
CA VAL A 111 -11.26 13.62 1.52
C VAL A 111 -10.37 12.91 0.52
N LEU A 112 -10.60 13.14 -0.77
CA LEU A 112 -9.85 12.53 -1.85
C LEU A 112 -9.02 13.59 -2.55
N ALA A 113 -7.76 13.27 -2.85
CA ALA A 113 -6.92 13.99 -3.79
C ALA A 113 -6.47 13.05 -4.90
N ILE A 114 -6.96 13.26 -6.12
CA ILE A 114 -6.68 12.41 -7.27
C ILE A 114 -5.62 13.08 -8.14
N GLN A 115 -4.46 12.43 -8.27
CA GLN A 115 -3.46 12.74 -9.28
C GLN A 115 -3.77 11.90 -10.53
N ARG A 116 -4.25 12.54 -11.60
CA ARG A 116 -4.65 11.83 -12.82
C ARG A 116 -3.47 11.23 -13.56
N GLY A 117 -3.62 9.96 -13.93
CA GLY A 117 -2.68 9.24 -14.79
C GLY A 117 -2.68 9.79 -16.21
N THR A 118 -1.51 9.80 -16.84
CA THR A 118 -1.31 10.35 -18.20
C THR A 118 -1.83 9.43 -19.31
N LYS A 119 -2.06 8.15 -19.00
CA LYS A 119 -2.41 7.13 -20.00
C LYS A 119 -3.63 6.30 -19.61
N TYR A 120 -3.75 5.94 -18.34
CA TYR A 120 -4.81 5.12 -17.78
C TYR A 120 -5.51 5.86 -16.64
N PRO A 121 -6.23 6.96 -16.92
CA PRO A 121 -6.79 7.82 -15.88
C PRO A 121 -7.86 7.14 -15.01
N ASN A 122 -8.48 6.04 -15.48
CA ASN A 122 -9.44 5.22 -14.71
C ASN A 122 -8.80 4.01 -13.98
N LYS A 123 -7.49 3.80 -14.11
CA LYS A 123 -6.74 2.86 -13.26
C LYS A 123 -6.19 3.62 -12.09
N TYR A 124 -6.30 3.06 -10.89
CA TYR A 124 -5.88 3.74 -9.66
C TYR A 124 -5.02 2.85 -8.77
N VAL A 125 -4.04 3.47 -8.13
CA VAL A 125 -3.42 2.98 -6.89
C VAL A 125 -3.85 3.92 -5.78
N ILE A 126 -4.12 3.40 -4.58
CA ILE A 126 -4.68 4.20 -3.47
C ILE A 126 -3.79 4.08 -2.24
N MET A 127 -3.57 5.20 -1.55
CA MET A 127 -3.06 5.22 -0.18
C MET A 127 -4.11 5.87 0.74
N THR A 128 -4.41 5.21 1.86
CA THR A 128 -5.37 5.70 2.84
C THR A 128 -4.74 5.90 4.20
N GLY A 129 -5.27 6.88 4.94
CA GLY A 129 -5.09 7.09 6.36
C GLY A 129 -6.36 7.69 6.97
N ASP A 130 -6.55 7.53 8.28
CA ASP A 130 -7.82 7.84 8.92
C ASP A 130 -7.80 9.21 9.61
N ILE A 131 -8.88 9.96 9.40
CA ILE A 131 -9.08 11.29 9.96
C ILE A 131 -9.58 11.19 11.39
N ASP A 132 -10.45 10.22 11.68
CA ASP A 132 -11.06 10.10 12.99
C ASP A 132 -10.09 9.63 14.08
N SER A 133 -10.51 9.86 15.32
CA SER A 133 -9.82 9.42 16.53
C SER A 133 -10.86 9.17 17.63
N ARG A 134 -10.52 8.37 18.64
CA ARG A 134 -11.38 8.20 19.82
C ARG A 134 -10.59 8.01 21.12
N VAL A 135 -11.30 8.19 22.23
CA VAL A 135 -10.84 7.78 23.56
C VAL A 135 -11.36 6.37 23.90
N SER A 136 -11.14 5.92 25.13
CA SER A 136 -11.47 4.56 25.59
C SER A 136 -12.95 4.23 25.37
N ASN A 137 -13.84 5.16 25.72
CA ASN A 137 -15.26 5.04 25.40
C ASN A 137 -15.50 5.41 23.92
N PRO A 138 -15.87 4.45 23.05
CA PRO A 138 -16.06 4.69 21.62
C PRO A 138 -17.25 5.60 21.30
N ASN A 139 -18.12 5.89 22.26
CA ASN A 139 -19.28 6.78 22.09
C ASN A 139 -19.02 8.19 22.63
N ASN A 140 -17.83 8.47 23.16
CA ASN A 140 -17.46 9.78 23.69
C ASN A 140 -16.92 10.68 22.56
N ALA A 141 -17.82 11.48 22.00
CA ALA A 141 -17.51 12.38 20.88
C ALA A 141 -16.95 13.75 21.29
N THR A 142 -16.80 14.02 22.59
CA THR A 142 -16.47 15.36 23.10
C THR A 142 -15.11 15.44 23.76
N SER A 143 -14.64 14.36 24.39
CA SER A 143 -13.36 14.34 25.09
C SER A 143 -12.18 14.48 24.15
N ASP A 144 -11.10 15.05 24.66
CA ASP A 144 -9.87 15.20 23.89
C ASP A 144 -9.32 13.81 23.53
N SER A 145 -9.22 13.58 22.22
CA SER A 145 -8.64 12.40 21.60
C SER A 145 -7.62 12.88 20.57
N PRO A 146 -6.38 13.13 21.01
CA PRO A 146 -5.34 13.64 20.13
C PRO A 146 -5.08 12.70 18.95
N GLY A 147 -5.12 11.38 19.16
CA GLY A 147 -4.98 10.38 18.11
C GLY A 147 -3.71 10.60 17.27
N ALA A 148 -2.58 10.85 17.93
CA ALA A 148 -1.34 11.25 17.28
C ALA A 148 -0.78 10.13 16.40
N ASN A 149 -0.67 8.90 16.92
CA ASN A 149 -0.28 7.74 16.13
C ASN A 149 -1.48 7.11 15.42
N ASP A 150 -2.63 7.03 16.10
CA ASP A 150 -3.87 6.43 15.66
C ASP A 150 -4.97 7.50 15.43
N ASN A 151 -5.13 8.01 14.21
CA ASN A 151 -4.32 7.73 13.02
C ASN A 151 -3.78 8.97 12.31
N ALA A 152 -3.40 10.01 13.08
CA ALA A 152 -2.81 11.20 12.47
C ALA A 152 -1.49 10.89 11.73
N THR A 153 -0.73 9.86 12.13
CA THR A 153 0.47 9.42 11.39
C THR A 153 0.15 8.91 9.99
N GLY A 154 -0.84 8.02 9.84
CA GLY A 154 -1.25 7.50 8.54
C GLY A 154 -1.78 8.60 7.63
N LEU A 155 -2.62 9.49 8.17
CA LEU A 155 -3.16 10.63 7.43
C LEU A 155 -2.07 11.64 7.02
N ALA A 156 -1.16 12.00 7.91
CA ALA A 156 -0.01 12.85 7.58
C ALA A 156 0.87 12.18 6.50
N GLY A 157 1.05 10.86 6.57
CA GLY A 157 1.73 10.09 5.52
C GLY A 157 1.05 10.22 4.15
N THR A 158 -0.29 10.21 4.08
CA THR A 158 -1.00 10.42 2.81
C THR A 158 -0.79 11.83 2.23
N ILE A 159 -0.74 12.84 3.10
CA ILE A 159 -0.51 14.23 2.70
C ILE A 159 0.93 14.39 2.20
N GLU A 160 1.90 13.81 2.91
CA GLU A 160 3.31 13.84 2.51
C GLU A 160 3.56 13.06 1.21
N ALA A 161 2.91 11.92 1.02
CA ALA A 161 2.96 11.19 -0.24
C ALA A 161 2.45 12.04 -1.41
N ALA A 162 1.37 12.82 -1.20
CA ALA A 162 0.92 13.78 -2.20
C ALA A 162 1.95 14.88 -2.49
N ARG A 163 2.66 15.41 -1.48
CA ARG A 163 3.76 16.39 -1.67
C ARG A 163 4.90 15.84 -2.50
N VAL A 164 5.28 14.59 -2.24
CA VAL A 164 6.40 13.93 -2.92
C VAL A 164 6.02 13.57 -4.36
N LEU A 165 4.91 12.84 -4.54
CA LEU A 165 4.58 12.20 -5.81
C LEU A 165 3.91 13.13 -6.82
N SER A 166 3.31 14.24 -6.39
CA SER A 166 2.78 15.28 -7.30
C SER A 166 3.85 15.94 -8.18
N LYS A 167 5.14 15.83 -7.80
CA LYS A 167 6.30 16.29 -8.58
C LYS A 167 6.57 15.41 -9.82
N TYR A 168 5.94 14.25 -9.91
CA TYR A 168 6.11 13.29 -10.99
C TYR A 168 4.83 13.12 -11.81
N LYS A 169 4.95 12.51 -12.98
CA LYS A 169 3.81 12.09 -13.81
C LYS A 169 3.85 10.57 -13.98
N PHE A 170 2.67 9.97 -13.85
CA PHE A 170 2.49 8.52 -13.88
C PHE A 170 1.44 8.15 -14.93
N PRO A 171 1.60 7.02 -15.65
CA PRO A 171 0.56 6.47 -16.53
C PRO A 171 -0.76 6.19 -15.83
N ILE A 172 -0.73 5.64 -14.61
CA ILE A 172 -1.89 5.27 -13.80
C ILE A 172 -2.16 6.36 -12.75
N SER A 173 -3.42 6.59 -12.40
CA SER A 173 -3.79 7.58 -11.40
C SER A 173 -3.40 7.16 -9.98
N ILE A 174 -3.10 8.12 -9.12
CA ILE A 174 -2.87 7.92 -7.67
C ILE A 174 -3.97 8.64 -6.91
N ILE A 175 -4.54 8.00 -5.89
CA ILE A 175 -5.47 8.64 -4.97
C ILE A 175 -4.87 8.66 -3.56
N TYR A 176 -4.75 9.85 -2.98
CA TYR A 176 -4.42 10.07 -1.58
C TYR A 176 -5.72 10.34 -0.82
N VAL A 177 -6.01 9.52 0.20
CA VAL A 177 -7.33 9.51 0.83
C VAL A 177 -7.22 9.69 2.34
N GLY A 178 -7.94 10.68 2.86
CA GLY A 178 -8.32 10.75 4.27
C GLY A 178 -9.69 10.12 4.47
N LEU A 179 -9.75 8.97 5.15
CA LEU A 179 -10.99 8.26 5.45
C LEU A 179 -11.58 8.70 6.80
N SER A 180 -12.90 8.69 6.96
CA SER A 180 -13.56 8.92 8.26
C SER A 180 -14.34 7.69 8.73
N GLY A 181 -14.57 7.55 10.03
CA GLY A 181 -15.46 6.52 10.56
C GLY A 181 -14.82 5.13 10.63
N GLU A 182 -13.49 5.05 10.74
CA GLU A 182 -12.78 3.81 11.07
C GLU A 182 -13.33 3.26 12.39
N GLU A 183 -13.32 4.13 13.40
CA GLU A 183 -13.49 3.77 14.81
C GLU A 183 -14.91 3.29 15.13
N GLN A 184 -15.86 3.76 14.32
CA GLN A 184 -17.28 3.42 14.46
C GLN A 184 -17.71 2.24 13.58
N GLY A 185 -16.82 1.67 12.76
CA GLY A 185 -17.12 0.47 11.98
C GLY A 185 -16.66 0.50 10.53
N LEU A 186 -15.53 1.15 10.23
CA LEU A 186 -14.94 1.22 8.88
C LEU A 186 -15.87 1.87 7.83
N HIS A 187 -16.71 2.82 8.24
CA HIS A 187 -17.75 3.39 7.37
C HIS A 187 -17.17 4.17 6.18
N GLY A 188 -16.05 4.86 6.38
CA GLY A 188 -15.35 5.61 5.32
C GLY A 188 -14.88 4.70 4.21
N GLY A 189 -14.09 3.68 4.55
CA GLY A 189 -13.61 2.70 3.58
C GLY A 189 -14.76 1.89 2.96
N THR A 190 -15.80 1.55 3.73
CA THR A 190 -17.00 0.87 3.19
C THR A 190 -17.69 1.70 2.12
N SER A 191 -17.92 2.98 2.38
CA SER A 191 -18.58 3.86 1.43
C SER A 191 -17.70 4.15 0.21
N LEU A 192 -16.39 4.35 0.40
CA LEU A 192 -15.48 4.58 -0.72
C LEU A 192 -15.29 3.34 -1.60
N ALA A 193 -15.21 2.15 -1.01
CA ALA A 193 -15.08 0.91 -1.78
C ALA A 193 -16.35 0.65 -2.63
N LYS A 194 -17.54 0.90 -2.08
CA LYS A 194 -18.80 0.84 -2.84
C LYS A 194 -18.82 1.87 -3.96
N PHE A 195 -18.46 3.12 -3.66
CA PHE A 195 -18.36 4.19 -4.64
C PHE A 195 -17.39 3.82 -5.78
N ALA A 196 -16.20 3.31 -5.46
CA ALA A 196 -15.22 2.86 -6.46
C ALA A 196 -15.79 1.77 -7.39
N LYS A 197 -16.58 0.83 -6.84
CA LYS A 197 -17.24 -0.22 -7.61
C LYS A 197 -18.35 0.33 -8.50
N GLU A 198 -19.17 1.25 -7.98
CA GLU A 198 -20.24 1.93 -8.73
C GLU A 198 -19.70 2.80 -9.86
N GLN A 199 -18.57 3.47 -9.64
CA GLN A 199 -17.88 4.27 -10.65
C GLN A 199 -17.04 3.44 -11.64
N GLY A 200 -16.96 2.11 -11.46
CA GLY A 200 -16.17 1.23 -12.32
C GLY A 200 -14.66 1.52 -12.28
N TRP A 201 -14.13 1.90 -11.11
CA TRP A 201 -12.69 2.16 -10.94
C TRP A 201 -11.89 0.86 -11.06
N GLU A 202 -10.81 0.90 -11.85
CA GLU A 202 -9.86 -0.20 -11.95
C GLU A 202 -8.77 -0.06 -10.88
N LEU A 203 -9.00 -0.62 -9.69
CA LEU A 203 -8.04 -0.54 -8.59
C LEU A 203 -6.93 -1.59 -8.75
N VAL A 204 -5.69 -1.13 -8.89
CA VAL A 204 -4.49 -1.98 -8.91
C VAL A 204 -4.15 -2.46 -7.49
N GLY A 205 -4.30 -1.58 -6.50
CA GLY A 205 -4.00 -1.88 -5.10
C GLY A 205 -4.36 -0.74 -4.16
N VAL A 206 -4.69 -1.09 -2.92
CA VAL A 206 -4.98 -0.16 -1.81
C VAL A 206 -3.97 -0.40 -0.69
N LEU A 207 -3.28 0.67 -0.27
CA LEU A 207 -2.34 0.68 0.85
C LEU A 207 -2.99 1.40 2.04
N ASN A 208 -3.44 0.64 3.03
CA ASN A 208 -3.98 1.21 4.26
C ASN A 208 -2.88 1.46 5.29
N ASN A 209 -2.73 2.71 5.72
CA ASN A 209 -1.75 3.13 6.71
C ASN A 209 -2.46 3.51 7.99
N ASP A 210 -2.30 2.67 9.00
CA ASP A 210 -2.98 2.82 10.27
C ASP A 210 -2.03 2.42 11.39
N MET A 211 -1.56 3.45 12.11
CA MET A 211 -0.46 3.46 13.07
C MET A 211 0.90 3.17 12.41
N ILE A 212 1.54 4.23 11.91
CA ILE A 212 2.84 4.15 11.24
C ILE A 212 3.94 4.95 11.93
N GLY A 213 3.74 5.35 13.19
CA GLY A 213 4.65 6.27 13.89
C GLY A 213 5.19 5.78 15.23
N ASN A 214 4.77 4.66 15.79
CA ASN A 214 5.32 4.18 17.06
C ASN A 214 6.37 3.07 16.88
N ILE A 215 7.39 3.12 17.73
CA ILE A 215 8.53 2.20 17.74
C ILE A 215 8.68 1.46 19.06
N GLU A 216 7.88 1.80 20.08
CA GLU A 216 7.98 1.25 21.43
C GLU A 216 6.75 0.40 21.72
N GLY A 217 6.94 -0.90 21.92
CA GLY A 217 5.86 -1.80 22.27
C GLY A 217 5.59 -1.88 23.77
N ILE A 218 4.40 -2.34 24.13
CA ILE A 218 4.09 -2.72 25.52
C ILE A 218 4.92 -3.93 26.00
N ASP A 219 5.51 -4.68 25.07
CA ASP A 219 6.47 -5.76 25.31
C ASP A 219 7.86 -5.26 25.75
N GLY A 220 8.05 -3.94 25.81
CA GLY A 220 9.32 -3.30 26.16
C GLY A 220 10.34 -3.25 25.02
N VAL A 221 9.96 -3.69 23.81
CA VAL A 221 10.83 -3.64 22.65
C VAL A 221 10.77 -2.26 22.01
N ILE A 222 11.94 -1.71 21.68
CA ILE A 222 12.07 -0.50 20.88
C ILE A 222 12.69 -0.88 19.53
N ASP A 223 11.92 -0.78 18.45
CA ASP A 223 12.35 -1.14 17.11
C ASP A 223 11.82 -0.16 16.06
N ASN A 224 12.75 0.48 15.35
CA ASN A 224 12.48 1.37 14.21
C ASN A 224 12.97 0.78 12.87
N THR A 225 13.26 -0.52 12.86
CA THR A 225 13.89 -1.24 11.75
C THR A 225 12.98 -2.30 11.14
N SER A 226 11.77 -2.53 11.66
CA SER A 226 10.80 -3.43 11.06
C SER A 226 9.42 -2.81 10.93
N PHE A 227 8.58 -3.39 10.08
CA PHE A 227 7.16 -3.04 9.97
C PHE A 227 6.35 -4.23 9.48
N ARG A 228 5.03 -4.22 9.70
CA ARG A 228 4.11 -5.30 9.31
C ARG A 228 3.36 -4.96 8.04
N ILE A 229 3.16 -5.98 7.20
CA ILE A 229 2.28 -5.95 6.04
C ILE A 229 1.23 -7.04 6.21
N PHE A 230 0.01 -6.66 6.58
CA PHE A 230 -1.10 -7.59 6.61
C PHE A 230 -1.74 -7.70 5.23
N SER A 231 -2.07 -8.91 4.85
CA SER A 231 -2.83 -9.16 3.63
C SER A 231 -3.62 -10.45 3.79
N GLU A 232 -4.83 -10.50 3.26
CA GLU A 232 -5.57 -11.76 3.17
C GLU A 232 -4.97 -12.68 2.11
N ALA A 233 -5.27 -13.97 2.21
CA ALA A 233 -4.81 -14.97 1.26
C ALA A 233 -5.77 -15.12 0.07
N ILE A 234 -7.08 -15.14 0.36
CA ILE A 234 -8.15 -15.40 -0.60
C ILE A 234 -9.21 -14.30 -0.43
N SER A 235 -9.63 -13.68 -1.54
CA SER A 235 -10.70 -12.69 -1.55
C SER A 235 -12.05 -13.34 -1.23
N PRO A 236 -12.95 -12.69 -0.45
CA PRO A 236 -14.31 -13.18 -0.22
C PRO A 236 -15.18 -13.31 -1.47
N THR A 237 -14.81 -12.63 -2.56
CA THR A 237 -15.58 -12.62 -3.82
C THR A 237 -15.02 -13.57 -4.87
N ILE A 238 -14.02 -14.39 -4.52
CA ILE A 238 -13.42 -15.36 -5.44
C ILE A 238 -14.46 -16.42 -5.87
N SER A 239 -14.39 -16.89 -7.11
CA SER A 239 -15.31 -17.95 -7.56
C SER A 239 -14.93 -19.33 -6.98
N GLU A 240 -15.91 -20.23 -6.85
CA GLU A 240 -15.63 -21.62 -6.45
C GLU A 240 -14.62 -22.32 -7.37
N LYS A 241 -14.65 -22.00 -8.67
CA LYS A 241 -13.72 -22.56 -9.65
C LYS A 241 -12.29 -22.14 -9.33
N GLU A 242 -12.07 -20.88 -8.99
CA GLU A 242 -10.75 -20.36 -8.62
C GLU A 242 -10.30 -20.93 -7.27
N ILE A 243 -11.18 -21.06 -6.28
CA ILE A 243 -10.87 -21.74 -5.01
C ILE A 243 -10.40 -23.18 -5.27
N ARG A 244 -11.14 -23.93 -6.10
CA ARG A 244 -10.76 -25.30 -6.47
C ARG A 244 -9.41 -25.32 -7.17
N ALA A 245 -9.15 -24.38 -8.09
CA ALA A 245 -7.86 -24.28 -8.77
C ALA A 245 -6.71 -24.04 -7.78
N MET A 246 -6.85 -23.08 -6.86
CA MET A 246 -5.84 -22.81 -5.82
C MET A 246 -5.57 -24.02 -4.93
N ARG A 247 -6.61 -24.79 -4.59
CA ARG A 247 -6.45 -26.03 -3.80
C ARG A 247 -5.70 -27.13 -4.55
N PHE A 248 -5.89 -27.25 -5.87
CA PHE A 248 -5.31 -28.34 -6.65
C PHE A 248 -3.91 -28.04 -7.18
N TYR A 249 -3.63 -26.78 -7.54
CA TYR A 249 -2.35 -26.38 -8.14
C TYR A 249 -1.42 -25.67 -7.14
N GLY A 250 -1.84 -25.61 -5.88
CA GLY A 250 -1.33 -24.67 -4.89
C GLY A 250 -1.68 -23.22 -5.24
N GLY A 251 -1.54 -22.33 -4.27
CA GLY A 251 -1.83 -20.90 -4.44
C GLY A 251 -2.72 -20.31 -3.36
N GLU A 252 -2.98 -21.06 -2.28
CA GLU A 252 -3.73 -20.63 -1.11
C GLU A 252 -3.11 -19.38 -0.46
N VAL A 253 -1.82 -19.12 -0.70
CA VAL A 253 -1.07 -17.94 -0.25
C VAL A 253 -0.64 -17.02 -1.40
N ASP A 254 -1.27 -17.11 -2.57
CA ASP A 254 -0.88 -16.38 -3.79
C ASP A 254 -1.98 -15.50 -4.39
N GLY A 255 -3.07 -15.27 -3.65
CA GLY A 255 -4.09 -14.28 -4.03
C GLY A 255 -3.55 -12.86 -4.20
N ALA A 256 -4.34 -11.98 -4.81
CA ALA A 256 -3.87 -10.67 -5.26
C ALA A 256 -3.27 -9.80 -4.13
N SER A 257 -3.88 -9.80 -2.94
CA SER A 257 -3.38 -9.06 -1.77
C SER A 257 -2.03 -9.58 -1.28
N ARG A 258 -1.74 -10.88 -1.42
CA ARG A 258 -0.41 -11.46 -1.14
C ARG A 258 0.64 -10.97 -2.14
N GLN A 259 0.26 -10.87 -3.42
CA GLN A 259 1.16 -10.36 -4.44
C GLN A 259 1.47 -8.87 -4.21
N LEU A 260 0.49 -8.08 -3.79
CA LEU A 260 0.71 -6.69 -3.38
C LEU A 260 1.63 -6.60 -2.16
N ALA A 261 1.42 -7.43 -1.14
CA ALA A 261 2.29 -7.44 0.05
C ALA A 261 3.75 -7.83 -0.28
N ARG A 262 3.97 -8.83 -1.15
CA ARG A 262 5.32 -9.18 -1.64
C ARG A 262 5.95 -8.05 -2.45
N TYR A 263 5.15 -7.34 -3.23
CA TYR A 263 5.60 -6.18 -4.00
C TYR A 263 6.10 -5.06 -3.08
N VAL A 264 5.32 -4.72 -2.03
CA VAL A 264 5.73 -3.76 -0.99
C VAL A 264 7.02 -4.21 -0.31
N ALA A 265 7.08 -5.48 0.12
CA ALA A 265 8.24 -6.04 0.81
C ALA A 265 9.52 -5.94 -0.04
N ARG A 266 9.44 -6.37 -1.31
CA ARG A 266 10.55 -6.31 -2.25
C ARG A 266 11.05 -4.88 -2.47
N LEU A 267 10.14 -3.91 -2.63
CA LEU A 267 10.54 -2.51 -2.79
C LEU A 267 11.19 -1.95 -1.53
N ALA A 268 10.67 -2.29 -0.34
CA ALA A 268 11.29 -1.91 0.92
C ALA A 268 12.71 -2.49 1.04
N GLU A 269 12.90 -3.79 0.77
CA GLU A 269 14.22 -4.45 0.81
C GLU A 269 15.21 -3.89 -0.22
N THR A 270 14.71 -3.41 -1.38
CA THR A 270 15.55 -2.90 -2.45
C THR A 270 15.99 -1.45 -2.22
N TYR A 271 15.09 -0.59 -1.75
CA TYR A 271 15.29 0.87 -1.73
C TYR A 271 15.42 1.47 -0.34
N MET A 272 14.91 0.81 0.71
CA MET A 272 14.97 1.34 2.07
C MET A 272 16.24 0.86 2.78
N THR A 273 16.88 1.78 3.50
CA THR A 273 18.01 1.44 4.37
C THR A 273 17.52 1.09 5.77
N ASN A 274 17.92 -0.08 6.27
CA ASN A 274 17.65 -0.53 7.64
C ASN A 274 16.15 -0.53 8.01
N LEU A 275 15.30 -1.02 7.10
CA LEU A 275 13.88 -1.24 7.33
C LEU A 275 13.43 -2.56 6.70
N LYS A 276 12.98 -3.50 7.52
CA LYS A 276 12.65 -4.87 7.15
C LYS A 276 11.14 -5.10 7.15
N PRO A 277 10.55 -5.54 6.04
CA PRO A 277 9.15 -5.91 6.01
C PRO A 277 8.91 -7.24 6.73
N MET A 278 7.83 -7.30 7.49
CA MET A 278 7.30 -8.51 8.10
C MET A 278 5.96 -8.85 7.44
N MET A 279 5.95 -9.88 6.62
CA MET A 279 4.75 -10.37 5.97
C MET A 279 3.84 -11.06 6.99
N ILE A 280 2.63 -10.54 7.20
CA ILE A 280 1.67 -11.14 8.11
C ILE A 280 0.57 -11.85 7.31
N TYR A 281 0.51 -13.18 7.47
CA TYR A 281 -0.38 -14.03 6.69
C TYR A 281 -1.84 -14.10 7.17
N ARG A 282 -2.46 -12.93 7.33
CA ARG A 282 -3.88 -12.76 7.68
C ARG A 282 -4.36 -11.35 7.33
N LEU A 283 -5.68 -11.16 7.33
CA LEU A 283 -6.32 -9.87 7.05
C LEU A 283 -5.88 -8.79 8.05
N ASP A 284 -5.99 -9.02 9.36
CA ASP A 284 -5.58 -8.06 10.41
C ASP A 284 -5.23 -8.81 11.73
N ARG A 285 -4.89 -8.06 12.78
CA ARG A 285 -4.77 -8.49 14.18
C ARG A 285 -6.07 -9.13 14.67
N PHE A 286 -5.96 -10.02 15.64
CA PHE A 286 -7.12 -10.71 16.22
C PHE A 286 -8.11 -9.72 16.85
N GLY A 287 -9.39 -9.82 16.48
CA GLY A 287 -10.48 -9.00 17.03
C GLY A 287 -10.50 -7.55 16.53
N ARG A 288 -9.67 -7.21 15.53
CA ARG A 288 -9.48 -5.84 15.05
C ARG A 288 -9.62 -5.77 13.52
N GLY A 289 -9.57 -4.56 12.98
CA GLY A 289 -9.64 -4.32 11.54
C GLY A 289 -8.98 -2.99 11.19
N GLY A 290 -9.11 -2.62 9.93
CA GLY A 290 -8.73 -1.33 9.37
C GLY A 290 -9.29 -1.20 7.96
N HIS A 291 -9.17 -0.01 7.37
CA HIS A 291 -9.90 0.32 6.14
C HIS A 291 -9.49 -0.43 4.86
N HIS A 292 -8.43 -1.23 4.86
CA HIS A 292 -8.18 -2.18 3.76
C HIS A 292 -9.31 -3.22 3.62
N ARG A 293 -9.88 -3.69 4.75
CA ARG A 293 -10.86 -4.77 4.78
C ARG A 293 -12.12 -4.50 3.93
N PRO A 294 -12.79 -3.34 4.01
CA PRO A 294 -13.95 -3.07 3.16
C PRO A 294 -13.65 -3.11 1.65
N PHE A 295 -12.42 -2.81 1.22
CA PHE A 295 -12.01 -2.99 -0.17
C PHE A 295 -11.84 -4.47 -0.51
N ASN A 296 -11.17 -5.23 0.37
CA ASN A 296 -11.02 -6.68 0.26
C ASN A 296 -12.38 -7.40 0.16
N ASP A 297 -13.33 -7.04 1.03
CA ASP A 297 -14.69 -7.60 1.07
C ASP A 297 -15.46 -7.40 -0.26
N LEU A 298 -15.08 -6.42 -1.07
CA LEU A 298 -15.65 -6.16 -2.40
C LEU A 298 -14.83 -6.72 -3.57
N GLY A 299 -13.74 -7.43 -3.28
CA GLY A 299 -12.88 -8.11 -4.25
C GLY A 299 -11.67 -7.28 -4.70
N PHE A 300 -11.46 -6.10 -4.13
CA PHE A 300 -10.29 -5.29 -4.47
C PHE A 300 -9.03 -5.81 -3.79
N THR A 301 -7.89 -5.54 -4.40
CA THR A 301 -6.58 -5.88 -3.84
C THR A 301 -6.19 -4.83 -2.79
N GLY A 302 -5.99 -5.26 -1.55
CA GLY A 302 -5.72 -4.36 -0.43
C GLY A 302 -4.78 -4.97 0.60
N VAL A 303 -3.93 -4.13 1.20
CA VAL A 303 -3.01 -4.49 2.29
C VAL A 303 -3.02 -3.42 3.38
N ARG A 304 -2.61 -3.79 4.60
CA ARG A 304 -2.36 -2.84 5.69
C ARG A 304 -0.87 -2.80 6.01
N ILE A 305 -0.32 -1.59 6.03
CA ILE A 305 1.03 -1.29 6.50
C ILE A 305 0.91 -0.68 7.89
N MET A 306 1.70 -1.20 8.84
CA MET A 306 1.60 -0.83 10.25
C MET A 306 2.94 -1.04 10.95
N GLU A 307 3.20 -0.28 12.02
CA GLU A 307 4.28 -0.55 12.97
C GLU A 307 4.28 -1.99 13.51
N THR A 308 5.44 -2.50 13.95
CA THR A 308 5.57 -3.88 14.46
C THR A 308 5.13 -4.01 15.91
N HIS A 309 5.54 -3.07 16.76
CA HIS A 309 5.36 -3.13 18.20
C HIS A 309 4.34 -2.06 18.62
N GLU A 310 3.19 -2.51 19.12
CA GLU A 310 2.09 -1.63 19.51
C GLU A 310 2.17 -1.26 20.99
N ASN A 311 1.77 -0.02 21.31
CA ASN A 311 1.67 0.46 22.68
C ASN A 311 0.22 0.69 23.11
N TYR A 312 -0.37 -0.28 23.81
CA TYR A 312 -1.77 -0.20 24.23
C TYR A 312 -2.04 0.80 25.38
N ASN A 313 -1.00 1.35 25.99
CA ASN A 313 -1.16 2.48 26.92
C ASN A 313 -1.47 3.79 26.18
N ARG A 314 -1.23 3.84 24.86
CA ARG A 314 -1.45 5.04 24.04
C ARG A 314 -2.76 4.94 23.28
N GLN A 315 -2.90 3.89 22.49
CA GLN A 315 -4.01 3.72 21.55
C GLN A 315 -5.39 3.71 22.23
N HIS A 316 -6.30 4.56 21.75
CA HIS A 316 -7.68 4.66 22.24
C HIS A 316 -7.79 4.87 23.75
N GLN A 317 -6.85 5.58 24.36
CA GLN A 317 -6.85 5.84 25.79
C GLN A 317 -7.23 7.29 26.09
N ASP A 318 -8.01 7.48 27.16
CA ASP A 318 -8.16 8.79 27.79
C ASP A 318 -6.81 9.28 28.31
N ILE A 319 -6.53 10.57 28.15
CA ILE A 319 -5.30 11.19 28.68
C ILE A 319 -5.37 11.17 30.20
N ARG A 320 -4.50 10.39 30.83
CA ARG A 320 -4.40 10.29 32.28
C ARG A 320 -3.05 9.77 32.72
N ILE A 321 -2.76 9.91 34.01
CA ILE A 321 -1.68 9.20 34.67
C ILE A 321 -2.32 8.25 35.69
N GLU A 322 -2.01 6.97 35.59
CA GLU A 322 -2.57 5.93 36.45
C GLU A 322 -1.44 5.00 36.86
N ASN A 323 -1.22 4.83 38.18
CA ASN A 323 -0.13 4.00 38.73
C ASN A 323 1.26 4.34 38.16
N GLY A 324 1.51 5.63 37.88
CA GLY A 324 2.76 6.10 37.27
C GLY A 324 2.89 5.88 35.76
N ILE A 325 1.91 5.25 35.12
CA ILE A 325 1.85 5.04 33.67
C ILE A 325 1.11 6.20 33.02
N LYS A 326 1.71 6.80 31.99
CA LYS A 326 1.08 7.82 31.15
C LYS A 326 0.24 7.14 30.07
N TYR A 327 -1.05 7.46 30.04
CA TYR A 327 -1.99 7.00 29.04
C TYR A 327 -2.35 8.11 28.06
N GLY A 328 -2.65 7.71 26.82
CA GLY A 328 -3.12 8.60 25.76
C GLY A 328 -2.20 8.61 24.54
N ASP A 329 -2.81 8.75 23.37
CA ASP A 329 -2.12 8.79 22.09
C ASP A 329 -1.70 10.21 21.71
N VAL A 330 -0.58 10.65 22.28
CA VAL A 330 -0.05 12.03 22.20
C VAL A 330 1.20 12.12 21.33
N LEU A 331 1.62 13.36 20.99
CA LEU A 331 2.77 13.61 20.11
C LEU A 331 4.08 12.98 20.61
N GLU A 332 4.28 12.92 21.93
CA GLU A 332 5.46 12.33 22.55
C GLU A 332 5.57 10.82 22.27
N GLY A 333 4.46 10.16 21.92
CA GLY A 333 4.43 8.75 21.55
C GLY A 333 4.78 8.47 20.08
N VAL A 334 5.01 9.51 19.27
CA VAL A 334 5.27 9.39 17.83
C VAL A 334 6.75 9.61 17.53
N ASN A 335 7.32 8.68 16.78
CA ASN A 335 8.62 8.79 16.13
C ASN A 335 8.44 9.27 14.67
N PHE A 336 8.67 10.57 14.44
CA PHE A 336 8.45 11.20 13.13
C PHE A 336 9.37 10.68 12.03
N GLU A 337 10.60 10.30 12.36
CA GLU A 337 11.55 9.69 11.41
C GLU A 337 11.06 8.31 10.94
N TYR A 338 10.54 7.49 11.85
CA TYR A 338 9.94 6.21 11.52
C TYR A 338 8.67 6.38 10.67
N ALA A 339 7.82 7.36 10.99
CA ALA A 339 6.67 7.72 10.16
C ALA A 339 7.08 8.16 8.74
N ALA A 340 8.18 8.90 8.60
CA ALA A 340 8.75 9.25 7.30
C ALA A 340 9.24 8.02 6.53
N LYS A 341 9.91 7.07 7.20
CA LYS A 341 10.32 5.79 6.58
C LYS A 341 9.14 4.98 6.06
N LEU A 342 8.07 4.83 6.84
CA LEU A 342 6.87 4.12 6.38
C LEU A 342 6.12 4.87 5.28
N THR A 343 6.12 6.20 5.32
CA THR A 343 5.63 7.04 4.22
C THR A 343 6.43 6.80 2.94
N ALA A 344 7.75 6.63 3.03
CA ALA A 344 8.61 6.33 1.87
C ALA A 344 8.30 4.97 1.25
N VAL A 345 8.07 3.92 2.06
CA VAL A 345 7.62 2.60 1.57
C VAL A 345 6.32 2.71 0.77
N ASN A 346 5.37 3.53 1.23
CA ASN A 346 4.15 3.80 0.49
C ASN A 346 4.43 4.55 -0.81
N CYS A 347 5.22 5.62 -0.77
CA CYS A 347 5.56 6.41 -1.96
C CYS A 347 6.23 5.54 -3.05
N LEU A 348 7.17 4.68 -2.65
CA LEU A 348 7.82 3.71 -3.53
C LEU A 348 6.81 2.79 -4.21
N THR A 349 5.91 2.23 -3.42
CA THR A 349 4.90 1.28 -3.91
C THR A 349 3.92 1.97 -4.86
N LEU A 350 3.40 3.14 -4.49
CA LEU A 350 2.50 3.93 -5.31
C LEU A 350 3.17 4.32 -6.64
N ALA A 351 4.38 4.88 -6.58
CA ALA A 351 5.12 5.32 -7.77
C ALA A 351 5.45 4.16 -8.71
N SER A 352 5.89 3.02 -8.16
CA SER A 352 6.25 1.84 -8.94
C SER A 352 5.03 1.23 -9.62
N LEU A 353 3.92 1.03 -8.89
CA LEU A 353 2.67 0.52 -9.47
C LEU A 353 2.06 1.51 -10.45
N ALA A 354 2.09 2.81 -10.14
CA ALA A 354 1.52 3.83 -11.02
C ALA A 354 2.31 4.01 -12.32
N SER A 355 3.59 3.62 -12.32
CA SER A 355 4.49 3.62 -13.48
C SER A 355 4.36 2.39 -14.37
N ALA A 356 3.62 1.37 -13.95
CA ALA A 356 3.55 0.08 -14.63
C ALA A 356 2.45 0.02 -15.70
N THR A 357 2.65 -0.83 -16.70
CA THR A 357 1.63 -1.27 -17.64
C THR A 357 0.61 -2.22 -16.97
N ALA A 358 -0.44 -2.58 -17.70
CA ALA A 358 -1.42 -3.57 -17.26
C ALA A 358 -0.75 -4.92 -16.96
N LYS A 359 -1.20 -5.58 -15.89
CA LYS A 359 -0.79 -6.95 -15.56
C LYS A 359 -1.27 -7.94 -16.64
N PRO A 360 -0.52 -9.03 -16.92
CA PRO A 360 -0.99 -10.10 -17.79
C PRO A 360 -2.29 -10.72 -17.24
N LYS A 361 -3.08 -11.37 -18.09
CA LYS A 361 -4.31 -12.09 -17.68
C LYS A 361 -4.21 -13.54 -18.11
N ASN A 362 -5.07 -14.39 -17.53
CA ASN A 362 -5.20 -15.79 -17.89
C ASN A 362 -3.86 -16.53 -17.91
N VAL A 363 -3.06 -16.36 -16.84
CA VAL A 363 -1.81 -17.12 -16.70
C VAL A 363 -2.16 -18.60 -16.50
N LEU A 364 -1.66 -19.44 -17.38
CA LEU A 364 -1.81 -20.90 -17.34
C LEU A 364 -0.43 -21.55 -17.24
N ILE A 365 -0.40 -22.75 -16.65
CA ILE A 365 0.81 -23.52 -16.43
C ILE A 365 0.71 -24.94 -17.02
N GLY A 366 1.82 -25.47 -17.51
CA GLY A 366 1.95 -26.84 -18.01
C GLY A 366 3.36 -27.37 -17.77
N GLY A 367 3.56 -28.66 -18.02
CA GLY A 367 4.80 -29.36 -17.63
C GLY A 367 4.58 -30.51 -16.65
N ALA A 368 3.32 -30.90 -16.41
CA ALA A 368 3.00 -32.09 -15.62
C ALA A 368 3.68 -33.33 -16.24
N VAL A 369 4.38 -34.10 -15.40
CA VAL A 369 5.14 -35.30 -15.82
C VAL A 369 6.25 -34.97 -16.84
N GLN A 370 6.80 -33.76 -16.79
CA GLN A 370 7.91 -33.30 -17.65
C GLN A 370 9.02 -32.67 -16.81
N ALA A 371 10.23 -32.61 -17.37
CA ALA A 371 11.39 -32.00 -16.71
C ALA A 371 11.38 -30.46 -16.75
N SER A 372 10.48 -29.86 -17.53
CA SER A 372 10.45 -28.42 -17.80
C SER A 372 9.04 -27.85 -17.58
N THR A 373 8.96 -26.62 -17.08
CA THR A 373 7.69 -25.92 -16.85
C THR A 373 7.41 -24.93 -17.96
N THR A 374 6.19 -24.94 -18.49
CA THR A 374 5.73 -23.96 -19.49
C THR A 374 4.65 -23.06 -18.91
N LEU A 375 4.76 -21.76 -19.15
CA LEU A 375 3.74 -20.77 -18.81
C LEU A 375 3.19 -20.14 -20.09
N THR A 376 1.89 -19.86 -20.11
CA THR A 376 1.22 -19.06 -21.16
C THR A 376 0.34 -17.99 -20.53
N TRP A 377 0.16 -16.87 -21.21
CA TRP A 377 -0.69 -15.77 -20.73
C TRP A 377 -1.25 -14.95 -21.89
N ASP A 378 -2.28 -14.16 -21.61
CA ASP A 378 -2.79 -13.19 -22.57
C ASP A 378 -1.77 -12.07 -22.79
N ALA A 379 -1.50 -11.76 -24.06
CA ALA A 379 -0.63 -10.65 -24.41
C ALA A 379 -1.28 -9.32 -24.02
N VAL A 380 -0.56 -8.52 -23.22
CA VAL A 380 -0.86 -7.13 -22.92
C VAL A 380 -0.64 -6.30 -24.19
N VAL A 381 -1.71 -5.63 -24.65
CA VAL A 381 -1.64 -4.69 -25.76
C VAL A 381 -1.40 -3.30 -25.20
N ASP A 382 -0.12 -2.90 -25.16
CA ASP A 382 0.32 -1.61 -24.65
C ASP A 382 1.63 -1.22 -25.37
N ASP A 383 1.69 -0.03 -25.96
CA ASP A 383 2.90 0.50 -26.62
C ASP A 383 4.03 0.78 -25.62
N ASP A 384 3.72 0.90 -24.32
CA ASP A 384 4.70 1.03 -23.24
C ASP A 384 5.20 -0.34 -22.72
N LEU A 385 4.67 -1.46 -23.22
CA LEU A 385 5.17 -2.78 -22.86
C LEU A 385 6.59 -3.00 -23.40
N LEU A 386 7.53 -3.29 -22.50
CA LEU A 386 8.87 -3.78 -22.82
C LEU A 386 8.86 -5.30 -23.01
N GLY A 387 8.17 -6.03 -22.14
CA GLY A 387 8.06 -7.48 -22.19
C GLY A 387 7.52 -8.06 -20.88
N TYR A 388 7.81 -9.33 -20.62
CA TYR A 388 7.37 -10.04 -19.42
C TYR A 388 8.55 -10.57 -18.63
N LYS A 389 8.32 -10.75 -17.33
CA LYS A 389 9.22 -11.41 -16.42
C LYS A 389 8.49 -12.55 -15.73
N ILE A 390 9.09 -13.74 -15.81
CA ILE A 390 8.63 -14.93 -15.12
C ILE A 390 9.33 -14.98 -13.77
N TYR A 391 8.58 -15.30 -12.73
CA TYR A 391 9.05 -15.51 -11.36
C TYR A 391 8.86 -16.96 -10.96
N TRP A 392 9.77 -17.48 -10.14
CA TRP A 392 9.56 -18.73 -9.43
C TRP A 392 10.18 -18.71 -8.03
N ARG A 393 9.63 -19.52 -7.13
CA ARG A 393 10.07 -19.64 -5.74
C ARG A 393 9.81 -21.04 -5.20
N ASP A 394 10.58 -21.43 -4.20
CA ASP A 394 10.33 -22.64 -3.43
C ASP A 394 8.92 -22.59 -2.84
N THR A 395 8.27 -23.75 -2.73
CA THR A 395 6.88 -23.85 -2.23
C THR A 395 6.74 -23.36 -0.78
N THR A 396 7.84 -23.29 -0.03
CA THR A 396 7.90 -22.77 1.36
C THR A 396 8.35 -21.31 1.46
N SER A 397 8.91 -20.72 0.39
CA SER A 397 9.44 -19.36 0.43
C SER A 397 8.31 -18.33 0.44
N PRO A 398 8.29 -17.34 1.36
CA PRO A 398 7.27 -16.29 1.34
C PRO A 398 7.49 -15.27 0.22
N GLN A 399 8.69 -15.21 -0.38
CA GLN A 399 9.06 -14.24 -1.41
C GLN A 399 9.42 -14.92 -2.73
N TRP A 400 9.29 -14.17 -3.83
CA TRP A 400 9.82 -14.57 -5.12
C TRP A 400 11.35 -14.57 -5.07
N GLN A 401 11.99 -15.72 -5.31
CA GLN A 401 13.45 -15.88 -5.18
C GLN A 401 14.16 -15.73 -6.52
N ASN A 402 13.53 -16.19 -7.60
CA ASN A 402 14.15 -16.25 -8.91
C ASN A 402 13.28 -15.55 -9.96
N SER A 403 13.91 -15.04 -11.01
CA SER A 403 13.19 -14.44 -12.12
C SER A 403 13.94 -14.51 -13.46
N ARG A 404 13.20 -14.39 -14.56
CA ARG A 404 13.75 -14.32 -15.93
C ARG A 404 12.92 -13.39 -16.81
N PHE A 405 13.58 -12.42 -17.43
CA PHE A 405 12.96 -11.60 -18.47
C PHE A 405 12.87 -12.39 -19.79
N VAL A 406 11.73 -12.35 -20.46
CA VAL A 406 11.43 -13.18 -21.65
C VAL A 406 10.98 -12.38 -22.87
N GLY A 407 11.20 -11.06 -22.87
CA GLY A 407 10.78 -10.19 -23.97
C GLY A 407 9.26 -10.17 -24.15
N LYS A 408 8.78 -9.95 -25.39
CA LYS A 408 7.34 -9.84 -25.71
C LYS A 408 6.66 -11.19 -26.02
N LEU A 409 7.22 -12.28 -25.53
CA LEU A 409 6.61 -13.60 -25.66
C LEU A 409 5.32 -13.68 -24.81
N ASN A 410 4.40 -14.56 -25.19
CA ASN A 410 3.20 -14.90 -24.41
C ASN A 410 3.14 -16.39 -24.02
N LYS A 411 4.22 -17.12 -24.34
CA LYS A 411 4.47 -18.51 -23.98
C LYS A 411 5.97 -18.66 -23.76
N PHE A 412 6.37 -19.34 -22.69
CA PHE A 412 7.77 -19.63 -22.43
C PHE A 412 7.95 -20.91 -21.63
N THR A 413 9.01 -21.66 -21.93
CA THR A 413 9.38 -22.89 -21.23
C THR A 413 10.67 -22.66 -20.45
N LEU A 414 10.60 -22.86 -19.13
CA LEU A 414 11.74 -22.90 -18.23
C LEU A 414 12.35 -24.31 -18.27
N GLU A 415 13.40 -24.46 -19.08
CA GLU A 415 14.07 -25.76 -19.25
C GLU A 415 14.69 -26.27 -17.95
N ASN A 416 14.46 -27.55 -17.64
CA ASN A 416 14.95 -28.24 -16.45
C ASN A 416 14.49 -27.64 -15.12
N ILE A 417 13.38 -26.89 -15.13
CA ILE A 417 12.69 -26.42 -13.93
C ILE A 417 11.41 -27.24 -13.78
N VAL A 418 11.44 -28.24 -12.91
CA VAL A 418 10.32 -29.15 -12.64
C VAL A 418 9.18 -28.40 -11.94
N ILE A 419 7.96 -28.56 -12.47
CA ILE A 419 6.77 -27.82 -12.05
C ILE A 419 6.41 -28.05 -10.57
N ASP A 420 6.59 -29.27 -10.06
CA ASP A 420 6.16 -29.65 -8.71
C ASP A 420 7.05 -29.09 -7.59
N ASN A 421 8.24 -28.57 -7.94
CA ASN A 421 9.21 -28.09 -6.96
C ASN A 421 9.01 -26.60 -6.61
N TYR A 422 8.24 -25.85 -7.40
CA TYR A 422 8.19 -24.40 -7.32
C TYR A 422 6.78 -23.85 -7.53
N PHE A 423 6.56 -22.64 -7.00
CA PHE A 423 5.49 -21.78 -7.48
C PHE A 423 6.00 -20.84 -8.56
N PHE A 424 5.11 -20.43 -9.45
CA PHE A 424 5.43 -19.60 -10.61
C PHE A 424 4.52 -18.37 -10.67
N GLY A 425 4.97 -17.35 -11.40
CA GLY A 425 4.14 -16.19 -11.71
C GLY A 425 4.69 -15.38 -12.87
N VAL A 426 3.85 -14.50 -13.43
CA VAL A 426 4.22 -13.64 -14.56
C VAL A 426 3.88 -12.19 -14.22
N ALA A 427 4.80 -11.27 -14.47
CA ALA A 427 4.56 -9.83 -14.46
C ALA A 427 4.89 -9.24 -15.83
N SER A 428 4.19 -8.17 -16.20
CA SER A 428 4.57 -7.32 -17.33
C SER A 428 5.58 -6.27 -16.87
N ILE A 429 6.47 -5.87 -17.78
CA ILE A 429 7.51 -4.87 -17.59
C ILE A 429 7.29 -3.75 -18.60
N SER A 430 7.27 -2.52 -18.12
CA SER A 430 7.09 -1.31 -18.94
C SER A 430 8.46 -0.81 -19.45
N LYS A 431 8.50 0.03 -20.49
CA LYS A 431 9.77 0.54 -21.06
C LYS A 431 10.62 1.33 -20.06
N ASN A 432 9.98 2.01 -19.10
CA ASN A 432 10.65 2.68 -17.99
C ASN A 432 11.24 1.71 -16.94
N GLY A 433 10.97 0.40 -17.04
CA GLY A 433 11.40 -0.66 -16.14
C GLY A 433 10.40 -1.04 -15.04
N ALA A 434 9.25 -0.38 -14.93
CA ALA A 434 8.25 -0.62 -13.88
C ALA A 434 7.51 -1.94 -14.12
N GLU A 435 7.28 -2.70 -13.04
CA GLU A 435 6.61 -4.00 -13.10
C GLU A 435 5.18 -3.94 -12.60
N SER A 436 4.28 -4.66 -13.26
CA SER A 436 2.95 -4.95 -12.71
C SER A 436 3.04 -5.88 -11.48
N LEU A 437 1.92 -6.04 -10.77
CA LEU A 437 1.79 -7.15 -9.82
C LEU A 437 1.97 -8.51 -10.52
N VAL A 438 2.69 -9.42 -9.86
CA VAL A 438 2.86 -10.80 -10.34
C VAL A 438 1.50 -11.50 -10.35
N GLN A 439 1.19 -12.18 -11.44
CA GLN A 439 -0.01 -13.00 -11.59
C GLN A 439 0.34 -14.47 -11.43
N PHE A 440 -0.33 -15.12 -10.48
CA PHE A 440 -0.22 -16.55 -10.23
C PHE A 440 -1.03 -17.35 -11.27
N PRO A 441 -0.55 -18.50 -11.76
CA PRO A 441 -1.29 -19.35 -12.68
C PRO A 441 -2.59 -19.89 -12.07
N GLN A 442 -3.73 -19.70 -12.74
CA GLN A 442 -5.04 -20.15 -12.23
C GLN A 442 -5.61 -21.36 -12.97
N GLY A 443 -4.83 -21.98 -13.86
CA GLY A 443 -5.28 -23.14 -14.61
C GLY A 443 -4.16 -23.80 -15.41
N LEU A 444 -4.50 -24.96 -15.99
CA LEU A 444 -3.58 -25.71 -16.83
C LEU A 444 -3.66 -25.27 -18.29
N ILE A 445 -2.52 -25.35 -18.98
CA ILE A 445 -2.48 -25.31 -20.45
C ILE A 445 -3.26 -26.53 -20.94
N LYS A 446 -4.34 -26.28 -21.68
CA LYS A 446 -5.10 -27.36 -22.33
C LYS A 446 -4.34 -27.81 -23.57
N ASN A 447 -4.17 -29.12 -23.72
CA ASN A 447 -3.64 -29.74 -24.94
C ASN A 447 -4.62 -29.62 -26.10
#